data_AF-A0A2A8USJ0-F1
#
_entry.id   AF-A0A2A8USJ0-F1
#
_cell.length_a   1.000
_cell.length_b   1.000
_cell.length_c   1.000
_cell.angle_alpha   90.00
_cell.angle_beta   90.00
_cell.angle_gamma   90.00
#
_symmetry.space_group_name_H-M   'P 1'
#
loop_
_entity.id
_entity.type
_entity.pdbx_description
1 polymer ?
#
loop_
_entity_poly.entity_id
_entity_poly.type
_entity_poly.pdbx_seq_one_letter_code
_entity_poly.pdbx_strand_id
1 'polypeptide(L)'
;MTFKLKVLSAAAVTSLLFTGCAKEETKATEAQNKKTEQTVKKEETKQQEVDFVQAYKDGVAELEKAKEGKEVDFDKVTKLYKEKLQPLVQKRDGEFNEQIDQTITAALEAGKKKEMEPMVVKQLFDKLMQKEFFQSMRHEFKEIDTNWGKKDVVKKEMDEALAFYKGVEGTVGKRDTAYGTQMASQIKGGFDEMQAAIDKDDKLAFALGKQVVDKTIMKTFYLATGGVPHGYATKMVEAAKTDEKTAKIEQAEGWAFYQAIYPYIKKAAPEDADFILKQFDLKTDVKTVDAKAVNQAFVRGFSKVALGEYKESQENFGKDKGPITALEGALFINIIENDLKSVLGEQQTVELTKTAQSYLDAVKAKKKEDADKLLPQLEGALNKAIEAAK
;
A
#
# COMPACT_ATOMS: atom_id res chain seq x y z
N MET A 1 -39.84 15.65 26.65
CA MET A 1 -39.66 16.24 25.31
C MET A 1 -38.33 16.96 25.28
N THR A 2 -37.50 16.49 24.37
CA THR A 2 -36.16 16.95 24.01
C THR A 2 -36.22 18.36 23.44
N PHE A 3 -35.28 19.24 23.80
CA PHE A 3 -34.61 20.18 22.90
C PHE A 3 -33.46 20.85 23.67
N LYS A 4 -32.22 20.43 23.41
CA LYS A 4 -31.03 21.26 23.68
C LYS A 4 -30.44 21.64 22.34
N LEU A 5 -30.57 22.93 22.02
CA LEU A 5 -30.01 23.55 20.84
C LEU A 5 -28.59 24.03 21.14
N LYS A 6 -27.76 23.96 20.10
CA LYS A 6 -26.35 24.30 19.97
C LYS A 6 -26.01 25.70 20.47
N VAL A 7 -24.79 25.85 21.03
CA VAL A 7 -24.06 27.12 21.02
C VAL A 7 -22.68 26.87 20.41
N LEU A 8 -22.55 27.34 19.17
CA LEU A 8 -21.31 27.76 18.53
C LEU A 8 -20.93 29.13 19.09
N SER A 9 -19.63 29.36 19.31
CA SER A 9 -18.91 30.64 19.24
C SER A 9 -17.58 30.45 19.99
N ALA A 10 -16.44 31.01 19.65
CA ALA A 10 -15.91 31.78 18.54
C ALA A 10 -14.48 32.13 19.02
N ALA A 11 -13.57 32.33 18.08
CA ALA A 11 -12.16 32.65 18.31
C ALA A 11 -11.94 33.90 19.18
N ALA A 12 -10.80 33.92 19.89
CA ALA A 12 -10.16 35.16 20.32
C ALA A 12 -8.65 35.08 20.03
N VAL A 13 -8.26 35.96 19.11
CA VAL A 13 -6.90 36.31 18.71
C VAL A 13 -6.29 37.21 19.78
N THR A 14 -5.03 36.99 20.16
CA THR A 14 -4.23 38.05 20.79
C THR A 14 -2.81 38.05 20.25
N SER A 15 -2.56 39.01 19.37
CA SER A 15 -1.25 39.47 18.92
C SER A 15 -0.58 40.32 19.99
N LEU A 16 0.71 40.12 20.22
CA LEU A 16 1.58 41.11 20.88
C LEU A 16 2.67 41.53 19.88
N LEU A 17 2.63 42.81 19.53
CA LEU A 17 3.63 43.56 18.79
C LEU A 17 4.75 43.98 19.75
N PHE A 18 6.00 43.89 19.31
CA PHE A 18 7.05 44.82 19.73
C PHE A 18 7.82 45.31 18.51
N THR A 19 7.63 46.60 18.24
CA THR A 19 8.46 47.43 17.36
C THR A 19 9.75 47.84 18.08
N GLY A 20 10.87 47.77 17.37
CA GLY A 20 12.12 48.42 17.72
C GLY A 20 12.98 48.60 16.48
N CYS A 21 12.96 49.79 15.89
CA CYS A 21 13.87 50.21 14.82
C CYS A 21 15.17 50.77 15.41
N ALA A 22 16.33 50.36 14.89
CA ALA A 22 17.46 51.25 14.63
C ALA A 22 18.51 50.61 13.71
N LYS A 23 18.72 51.30 12.57
CA LYS A 23 19.89 51.42 11.70
C LYS A 23 20.44 50.22 10.91
N GLU A 24 20.37 50.42 9.59
CA GLU A 24 21.12 49.76 8.53
C GLU A 24 22.64 49.92 8.69
N GLU A 25 23.35 48.82 8.48
CA GLU A 25 24.58 48.82 7.67
C GLU A 25 24.55 47.59 6.75
N THR A 26 24.94 47.85 5.52
CA THR A 26 24.72 47.09 4.29
C THR A 26 25.55 45.79 4.24
N LYS A 27 24.90 44.66 3.95
CA LYS A 27 25.50 43.49 3.27
C LYS A 27 24.40 42.51 2.80
N ALA A 28 23.78 42.85 1.68
CA ALA A 28 22.89 41.96 0.94
C ALA A 28 23.61 41.50 -0.33
N THR A 29 24.04 40.23 -0.38
CA THR A 29 24.08 39.36 -1.57
C THR A 29 24.73 38.03 -1.19
N GLU A 30 23.96 37.10 -0.62
CA GLU A 30 24.24 35.64 -0.66
C GLU A 30 23.11 34.81 0.00
N ALA A 31 22.35 35.38 0.94
CA ALA A 31 21.26 34.67 1.63
C ALA A 31 19.94 34.56 0.83
N GLN A 32 19.76 35.35 -0.23
CA GLN A 32 18.51 35.41 -1.00
C GLN A 32 18.47 34.43 -2.19
N ASN A 33 19.63 33.95 -2.67
CA ASN A 33 19.67 32.94 -3.74
C ASN A 33 19.39 31.51 -3.24
N LYS A 34 19.82 31.15 -2.01
CA LYS A 34 19.58 29.80 -1.46
C LYS A 34 18.11 29.54 -1.10
N LYS A 35 17.38 30.55 -0.60
CA LYS A 35 15.94 30.41 -0.31
C LYS A 35 15.11 30.29 -1.58
N THR A 36 15.47 30.99 -2.65
CA THR A 36 14.72 30.95 -3.93
C THR A 36 14.96 29.62 -4.67
N GLU A 37 16.20 29.12 -4.74
CA GLU A 37 16.50 27.82 -5.37
C GLU A 37 15.93 26.62 -4.61
N GLN A 38 15.93 26.63 -3.27
CA GLN A 38 15.30 25.56 -2.48
C GLN A 38 13.77 25.58 -2.60
N THR A 39 13.14 26.75 -2.72
CA THR A 39 11.69 26.86 -2.89
C THR A 39 11.26 26.42 -4.30
N VAL A 40 12.02 26.80 -5.33
CA VAL A 40 11.77 26.38 -6.73
C VAL A 40 11.96 24.88 -6.91
N LYS A 41 13.06 24.29 -6.41
CA LYS A 41 13.26 22.82 -6.44
C LYS A 41 12.20 22.06 -5.63
N LYS A 42 11.63 22.67 -4.59
CA LYS A 42 10.58 22.07 -3.75
C LYS A 42 9.23 22.02 -4.47
N GLU A 43 8.85 23.09 -5.17
CA GLU A 43 7.66 23.08 -6.01
C GLU A 43 7.83 22.17 -7.23
N GLU A 44 9.01 22.16 -7.87
CA GLU A 44 9.29 21.34 -9.05
C GLU A 44 9.20 19.83 -8.79
N THR A 45 9.72 19.32 -7.68
CA THR A 45 9.61 17.87 -7.39
C THR A 45 8.17 17.49 -7.10
N LYS A 46 7.50 18.14 -6.13
CA LYS A 46 6.08 17.88 -5.83
C LYS A 46 5.17 17.98 -7.06
N GLN A 47 5.47 18.94 -7.95
CA GLN A 47 4.79 19.08 -9.24
C GLN A 47 5.05 17.86 -10.14
N GLN A 48 6.28 17.35 -10.19
CA GLN A 48 6.65 16.14 -10.93
C GLN A 48 5.88 14.89 -10.45
N GLU A 49 5.69 14.66 -9.14
CA GLU A 49 4.89 13.51 -8.69
C GLU A 49 3.40 13.65 -9.02
N VAL A 50 2.86 14.87 -8.89
CA VAL A 50 1.50 15.18 -9.35
C VAL A 50 1.37 14.92 -10.86
N ASP A 51 2.38 15.29 -11.64
CA ASP A 51 2.43 15.06 -13.08
C ASP A 51 2.49 13.54 -13.40
N PHE A 52 3.19 12.72 -12.59
CA PHE A 52 3.16 11.25 -12.75
C PHE A 52 1.76 10.68 -12.53
N VAL A 53 1.09 11.06 -11.44
CA VAL A 53 -0.27 10.58 -11.16
C VAL A 53 -1.26 11.05 -12.23
N GLN A 54 -1.11 12.27 -12.74
CA GLN A 54 -1.95 12.78 -13.82
C GLN A 54 -1.69 12.03 -15.14
N ALA A 55 -0.43 11.84 -15.53
CA ALA A 55 -0.08 11.08 -16.72
C ALA A 55 -0.63 9.64 -16.66
N TYR A 56 -0.52 8.98 -15.50
CA TYR A 56 -1.15 7.68 -15.27
C TYR A 56 -2.67 7.72 -15.49
N LYS A 57 -3.37 8.71 -14.91
CA LYS A 57 -4.83 8.85 -15.06
C LYS A 57 -5.22 9.07 -16.52
N ASP A 58 -4.45 9.87 -17.27
CA ASP A 58 -4.70 10.12 -18.69
C ASP A 58 -4.49 8.86 -19.53
N GLY A 59 -3.44 8.08 -19.22
CA GLY A 59 -3.20 6.77 -19.83
C GLY A 59 -4.33 5.78 -19.56
N VAL A 60 -4.77 5.67 -18.30
CA VAL A 60 -5.91 4.82 -17.93
C VAL A 60 -7.19 5.27 -18.63
N ALA A 61 -7.48 6.57 -18.68
CA ALA A 61 -8.67 7.11 -19.33
C ALA A 61 -8.72 6.80 -20.84
N GLU A 62 -7.57 6.85 -21.51
CA GLU A 62 -7.46 6.45 -22.92
C GLU A 62 -7.72 4.95 -23.10
N LEU A 63 -7.14 4.10 -22.25
CA LEU A 63 -7.33 2.64 -22.28
C LEU A 63 -8.78 2.23 -21.91
N GLU A 64 -9.43 2.93 -20.99
CA GLU A 64 -10.81 2.66 -20.52
C GLU A 64 -11.85 2.83 -21.64
N LYS A 65 -11.54 3.56 -22.73
CA LYS A 65 -12.39 3.66 -23.93
C LYS A 65 -12.79 2.28 -24.49
N ALA A 66 -11.93 1.27 -24.35
CA ALA A 66 -12.22 -0.09 -24.76
C ALA A 66 -13.47 -0.68 -24.11
N LYS A 67 -13.79 -0.28 -22.87
CA LYS A 67 -15.00 -0.73 -22.15
C LYS A 67 -16.29 -0.30 -22.85
N GLU A 68 -16.25 0.84 -23.55
CA GLU A 68 -17.37 1.39 -24.31
C GLU A 68 -17.36 0.94 -25.78
N GLY A 69 -16.47 0.01 -26.15
CA GLY A 69 -16.27 -0.43 -27.54
C GLY A 69 -15.66 0.65 -28.44
N LYS A 70 -15.08 1.71 -27.85
CA LYS A 70 -14.39 2.76 -28.59
C LYS A 70 -12.94 2.34 -28.88
N GLU A 71 -12.40 2.87 -29.97
CA GLU A 71 -11.01 2.66 -30.33
C GLU A 71 -10.07 3.27 -29.29
N VAL A 72 -9.01 2.52 -28.95
CA VAL A 72 -7.96 2.93 -28.02
C VAL A 72 -6.76 3.41 -28.82
N ASP A 73 -6.28 4.62 -28.51
CA ASP A 73 -5.04 5.15 -29.09
C ASP A 73 -3.82 4.62 -28.31
N PHE A 74 -3.35 3.43 -28.68
CA PHE A 74 -2.17 2.83 -28.05
C PHE A 74 -0.88 3.63 -28.30
N ASP A 75 -0.79 4.38 -29.41
CA ASP A 75 0.38 5.21 -29.69
C ASP A 75 0.47 6.39 -28.72
N LYS A 76 -0.67 7.03 -28.43
CA LYS A 76 -0.77 8.06 -27.40
C LYS A 76 -0.39 7.54 -26.02
N VAL A 77 -0.94 6.38 -25.61
CA VAL A 77 -0.61 5.79 -24.30
C VAL A 77 0.86 5.39 -24.22
N THR A 78 1.41 4.79 -25.28
CA THR A 78 2.82 4.41 -25.34
C THR A 78 3.74 5.62 -25.24
N LYS A 79 3.42 6.70 -25.97
CA LYS A 79 4.18 7.95 -25.90
C LYS A 79 4.14 8.55 -24.48
N LEU A 80 2.94 8.66 -23.91
CA LEU A 80 2.76 9.15 -22.55
C LEU A 80 3.55 8.33 -21.53
N TYR A 81 3.51 7.00 -21.65
CA TYR A 81 4.26 6.11 -20.78
C TYR A 81 5.77 6.37 -20.89
N LYS A 82 6.33 6.30 -22.11
CA LYS A 82 7.76 6.48 -22.35
C LYS A 82 8.29 7.84 -21.88
N GLU A 83 7.54 8.90 -22.14
CA GLU A 83 8.00 10.27 -21.86
C GLU A 83 7.81 10.68 -20.40
N LYS A 84 6.80 10.12 -19.70
CA LYS A 84 6.41 10.60 -18.36
C LYS A 84 6.54 9.58 -17.25
N LEU A 85 6.31 8.30 -17.52
CA LEU A 85 6.18 7.28 -16.47
C LEU A 85 7.34 6.28 -16.45
N GLN A 86 7.82 5.86 -17.63
CA GLN A 86 8.86 4.85 -17.78
C GLN A 86 10.14 5.15 -16.98
N PRO A 87 10.66 6.39 -16.91
CA PRO A 87 11.85 6.68 -16.12
C PRO A 87 11.67 6.40 -14.62
N LEU A 88 10.49 6.68 -14.06
CA LEU A 88 10.15 6.36 -12.68
C LEU A 88 10.13 4.83 -12.50
N VAL A 89 9.40 4.14 -13.37
CA VAL A 89 9.24 2.67 -13.33
C VAL A 89 10.58 1.97 -13.41
N GLN A 90 11.44 2.34 -14.36
CA GLN A 90 12.78 1.75 -14.51
C GLN A 90 13.65 1.98 -13.27
N LYS A 91 13.55 3.17 -12.65
CA LYS A 91 14.28 3.47 -11.42
C LYS A 91 13.81 2.58 -10.27
N ARG A 92 12.51 2.35 -10.11
CA ARG A 92 11.96 1.46 -9.07
C ARG A 92 12.18 -0.01 -9.38
N ASP A 93 12.08 -0.43 -10.63
CA ASP A 93 12.46 -1.78 -11.06
C ASP A 93 13.91 -2.11 -10.66
N GLY A 94 14.84 -1.16 -10.86
CA GLY A 94 16.22 -1.32 -10.42
C GLY A 94 16.41 -1.37 -8.90
N GLU A 95 15.65 -0.57 -8.13
CA GLU A 95 15.76 -0.56 -6.65
C GLU A 95 15.13 -1.80 -6.01
N PHE A 96 14.03 -2.30 -6.55
CA PHE A 96 13.25 -3.40 -5.98
C PHE A 96 13.48 -4.74 -6.70
N ASN A 97 14.34 -4.77 -7.72
CA ASN A 97 14.63 -5.94 -8.55
C ASN A 97 13.35 -6.53 -9.17
N GLU A 98 12.61 -5.66 -9.86
CA GLU A 98 11.32 -5.93 -10.50
C GLU A 98 11.42 -5.78 -12.03
N GLN A 99 10.35 -6.16 -12.74
CA GLN A 99 10.27 -6.08 -14.21
C GLN A 99 8.94 -5.46 -14.68
N ILE A 100 8.49 -4.41 -13.98
CA ILE A 100 7.22 -3.74 -14.28
C ILE A 100 7.29 -3.01 -15.62
N ASP A 101 8.38 -2.32 -15.93
CA ASP A 101 8.57 -1.58 -17.19
C ASP A 101 8.45 -2.52 -18.39
N GLN A 102 9.19 -3.63 -18.34
CA GLN A 102 9.15 -4.64 -19.39
C GLN A 102 7.72 -5.16 -19.60
N THR A 103 6.99 -5.42 -18.53
CA THR A 103 5.63 -5.95 -18.60
C THR A 103 4.65 -4.92 -19.18
N ILE A 104 4.70 -3.67 -18.73
CA ILE A 104 3.83 -2.59 -19.24
C ILE A 104 4.13 -2.34 -20.71
N THR A 105 5.41 -2.21 -21.08
CA THR A 105 5.84 -1.98 -22.46
C THR A 105 5.36 -3.10 -23.38
N ALA A 106 5.55 -4.37 -22.98
CA ALA A 106 5.08 -5.52 -23.76
C ALA A 106 3.55 -5.55 -23.91
N ALA A 107 2.80 -5.22 -22.86
CA ALA A 107 1.34 -5.18 -22.92
C ALA A 107 0.83 -4.09 -23.87
N LEU A 108 1.41 -2.88 -23.82
CA LEU A 108 1.05 -1.79 -24.73
C LEU A 108 1.36 -2.14 -26.19
N GLU A 109 2.51 -2.77 -26.46
CA GLU A 109 2.87 -3.24 -27.79
C GLU A 109 1.92 -4.35 -28.31
N ALA A 110 1.60 -5.32 -27.46
CA ALA A 110 0.66 -6.39 -27.81
C ALA A 110 -0.75 -5.85 -28.07
N GLY A 111 -1.20 -4.86 -27.30
CA GLY A 111 -2.44 -4.14 -27.53
C GLY A 111 -2.47 -3.44 -28.90
N LYS A 112 -1.40 -2.70 -29.21
CA LYS A 112 -1.24 -2.04 -30.52
C LYS A 112 -1.27 -3.04 -31.69
N LYS A 113 -0.64 -4.20 -31.52
CA LYS A 113 -0.62 -5.28 -32.53
C LYS A 113 -1.91 -6.10 -32.57
N LYS A 114 -2.88 -5.83 -31.69
CA LYS A 114 -4.12 -6.61 -31.52
C LYS A 114 -3.87 -8.06 -31.10
N GLU A 115 -2.72 -8.33 -30.50
CA GLU A 115 -2.33 -9.64 -29.94
C GLU A 115 -2.85 -9.81 -28.51
N MET A 116 -3.16 -8.69 -27.83
CA MET A 116 -3.75 -8.67 -26.49
C MET A 116 -5.03 -7.84 -26.49
N GLU A 117 -6.05 -8.35 -25.80
CA GLU A 117 -7.34 -7.67 -25.68
C GLU A 117 -7.18 -6.32 -24.95
N PRO A 118 -7.76 -5.21 -25.46
CA PRO A 118 -7.50 -3.88 -24.91
C PRO A 118 -7.82 -3.69 -23.42
N MET A 119 -8.89 -4.31 -22.90
CA MET A 119 -9.19 -4.27 -21.48
C MET A 119 -8.18 -5.07 -20.67
N VAL A 120 -7.62 -6.17 -21.19
CA VAL A 120 -6.48 -6.86 -20.54
C VAL A 120 -5.28 -5.92 -20.45
N VAL A 121 -4.91 -5.22 -21.54
CA VAL A 121 -3.81 -4.24 -21.53
C VAL A 121 -4.05 -3.13 -20.52
N LYS A 122 -5.29 -2.61 -20.48
CA LYS A 122 -5.73 -1.64 -19.49
C LYS A 122 -5.44 -2.10 -18.08
N GLN A 123 -5.83 -3.32 -17.71
CA GLN A 123 -5.65 -3.82 -16.35
C GLN A 123 -4.18 -3.99 -15.99
N LEU A 124 -3.36 -4.50 -16.93
CA LEU A 124 -1.92 -4.59 -16.72
C LEU A 124 -1.29 -3.20 -16.50
N PHE A 125 -1.58 -2.23 -17.36
CA PHE A 125 -1.09 -0.85 -17.22
C PHE A 125 -1.54 -0.23 -15.89
N ASP A 126 -2.84 -0.24 -15.62
CA ASP A 126 -3.44 0.39 -14.44
C ASP A 126 -2.84 -0.19 -13.16
N LYS A 127 -2.85 -1.50 -12.98
CA LYS A 127 -2.53 -2.10 -11.67
C LYS A 127 -1.05 -2.18 -11.41
N LEU A 128 -0.25 -2.38 -12.45
CA LEU A 128 1.20 -2.31 -12.31
C LEU A 128 1.66 -0.89 -12.01
N MET A 129 1.02 0.14 -12.57
CA MET A 129 1.29 1.52 -12.14
C MET A 129 0.84 1.79 -10.69
N GLN A 130 -0.24 1.18 -10.21
CA GLN A 130 -0.59 1.27 -8.78
C GLN A 130 0.44 0.58 -7.87
N LYS A 131 0.99 -0.57 -8.28
CA LYS A 131 2.13 -1.21 -7.61
C LYS A 131 3.34 -0.26 -7.62
N GLU A 132 3.60 0.40 -8.73
CA GLU A 132 4.69 1.35 -8.87
C GLU A 132 4.58 2.56 -7.94
N PHE A 133 3.40 3.16 -7.84
CA PHE A 133 3.16 4.25 -6.88
C PHE A 133 3.34 3.78 -5.44
N PHE A 134 2.91 2.57 -5.12
CA PHE A 134 3.16 1.99 -3.80
C PHE A 134 4.66 1.78 -3.51
N GLN A 135 5.44 1.32 -4.50
CA GLN A 135 6.89 1.22 -4.38
C GLN A 135 7.56 2.58 -4.24
N SER A 136 7.06 3.60 -4.95
CA SER A 136 7.56 4.97 -4.84
C SER A 136 7.29 5.54 -3.45
N MET A 137 6.11 5.31 -2.85
CA MET A 137 5.86 5.66 -1.45
C MET A 137 6.86 5.01 -0.49
N ARG A 138 7.19 3.73 -0.71
CA ARG A 138 8.17 3.01 0.11
C ARG A 138 9.58 3.56 -0.04
N HIS A 139 9.95 3.98 -1.25
CA HIS A 139 11.20 4.68 -1.50
C HIS A 139 11.24 5.95 -0.66
N GLU A 140 10.20 6.78 -0.69
CA GLU A 140 10.17 8.01 0.12
C GLU A 140 10.24 7.73 1.62
N PHE A 141 9.55 6.69 2.12
CA PHE A 141 9.68 6.30 3.52
C PHE A 141 11.11 5.89 3.91
N LYS A 142 11.86 5.27 3.00
CA LYS A 142 13.27 4.89 3.21
C LYS A 142 14.20 6.11 3.14
N GLU A 143 13.92 7.05 2.26
CA GLU A 143 14.65 8.32 2.19
C GLU A 143 14.43 9.13 3.49
N ILE A 144 13.21 9.18 4.04
CA ILE A 144 12.92 9.80 5.35
C ILE A 144 13.74 9.14 6.46
N ASP A 145 13.78 7.81 6.51
CA ASP A 145 14.57 7.07 7.49
C ASP A 145 16.08 7.41 7.41
N THR A 146 16.58 7.63 6.19
CA THR A 146 17.98 7.95 5.86
C THR A 146 18.32 9.41 6.16
N ASN A 147 17.40 10.33 5.86
CA ASN A 147 17.56 11.76 6.03
C ASN A 147 17.02 12.28 7.37
N TRP A 148 16.65 11.38 8.29
CA TRP A 148 16.14 11.73 9.61
C TRP A 148 16.98 12.81 10.30
N GLY A 149 16.30 13.79 10.90
CA GLY A 149 16.92 14.99 11.47
C GLY A 149 17.11 16.15 10.49
N LYS A 150 17.09 15.92 9.16
CA LYS A 150 17.06 16.99 8.14
C LYS A 150 15.61 17.40 7.87
N LYS A 151 15.01 18.16 8.79
CA LYS A 151 13.55 18.45 8.80
C LYS A 151 12.97 18.90 7.45
N ASP A 152 13.63 19.78 6.71
CA ASP A 152 13.13 20.26 5.42
C ASP A 152 13.13 19.18 4.33
N VAL A 153 14.13 18.29 4.34
CA VAL A 153 14.25 17.16 3.41
C VAL A 153 13.19 16.11 3.74
N VAL A 154 13.08 15.74 5.01
CA VAL A 154 12.10 14.75 5.49
C VAL A 154 10.65 15.21 5.23
N LYS A 155 10.35 16.50 5.43
CA LYS A 155 9.02 17.04 5.10
C LYS A 155 8.72 16.99 3.61
N LYS A 156 9.74 17.14 2.76
CA LYS A 156 9.61 17.04 1.30
C LYS A 156 9.31 15.60 0.89
N GLU A 157 10.10 14.64 1.36
CA GLU A 157 9.87 13.20 1.08
C GLU A 157 8.48 12.75 1.59
N MET A 158 8.02 13.32 2.70
CA MET A 158 6.67 13.07 3.22
C MET A 158 5.56 13.62 2.29
N ASP A 159 5.75 14.83 1.73
CA ASP A 159 4.87 15.41 0.71
C ASP A 159 4.85 14.55 -0.57
N GLU A 160 5.99 14.03 -0.99
CA GLU A 160 6.16 13.15 -2.16
C GLU A 160 5.45 11.80 -1.95
N ALA A 161 5.61 11.18 -0.77
CA ALA A 161 4.89 9.97 -0.40
C ALA A 161 3.36 10.15 -0.46
N LEU A 162 2.85 11.29 0.02
CA LEU A 162 1.43 11.65 -0.07
C LEU A 162 0.97 11.84 -1.52
N ALA A 163 1.82 12.40 -2.39
CA ALA A 163 1.51 12.55 -3.81
C ALA A 163 1.40 11.18 -4.49
N PHE A 164 2.35 10.27 -4.26
CA PHE A 164 2.28 8.90 -4.80
C PHE A 164 1.06 8.12 -4.30
N TYR A 165 0.64 8.30 -3.04
CA TYR A 165 -0.58 7.67 -2.51
C TYR A 165 -1.84 8.00 -3.36
N LYS A 166 -1.90 9.17 -3.99
CA LYS A 166 -3.02 9.54 -4.87
C LYS A 166 -3.18 8.64 -6.09
N GLY A 167 -2.13 7.91 -6.48
CA GLY A 167 -2.20 6.86 -7.50
C GLY A 167 -2.98 5.62 -7.06
N VAL A 168 -3.06 5.35 -5.75
CA VAL A 168 -3.66 4.13 -5.17
C VAL A 168 -4.96 4.41 -4.42
N GLU A 169 -5.17 5.64 -3.95
CA GLU A 169 -6.31 6.09 -3.12
C GLU A 169 -7.69 5.64 -3.66
N GLY A 170 -7.89 5.71 -4.99
CA GLY A 170 -9.14 5.27 -5.61
C GLY A 170 -9.43 3.78 -5.44
N THR A 171 -8.41 2.94 -5.44
CA THR A 171 -8.55 1.49 -5.20
C THR A 171 -8.82 1.21 -3.72
N VAL A 172 -8.19 1.96 -2.81
CA VAL A 172 -8.48 1.86 -1.37
C VAL A 172 -9.97 2.12 -1.11
N GLY A 173 -10.50 3.24 -1.63
CA GLY A 173 -11.93 3.58 -1.46
C GLY A 173 -12.89 2.54 -2.07
N LYS A 174 -12.54 1.96 -3.22
CA LYS A 174 -13.31 0.85 -3.82
C LYS A 174 -13.37 -0.37 -2.90
N ARG A 175 -12.25 -0.70 -2.23
CA ARG A 175 -12.20 -1.86 -1.32
C ARG A 175 -12.85 -1.57 0.03
N ASP A 176 -12.74 -0.35 0.54
CA ASP A 176 -13.52 0.10 1.69
C ASP A 176 -15.03 -0.08 1.44
N THR A 177 -15.50 0.36 0.28
CA THR A 177 -16.91 0.19 -0.09
C THR A 177 -17.30 -1.28 -0.20
N ALA A 178 -16.46 -2.11 -0.84
CA ALA A 178 -16.78 -3.52 -1.06
C ALA A 178 -16.79 -4.35 0.23
N TYR A 179 -15.89 -4.06 1.18
CA TYR A 179 -15.73 -4.87 2.41
C TYR A 179 -16.26 -4.19 3.67
N GLY A 180 -16.77 -2.96 3.58
CA GLY A 180 -17.18 -2.18 4.74
C GLY A 180 -16.01 -1.81 5.66
N THR A 181 -14.81 -1.67 5.10
CA THR A 181 -13.59 -1.32 5.87
C THR A 181 -13.38 0.20 5.96
N GLN A 182 -12.37 0.60 6.71
CA GLN A 182 -12.02 2.00 6.96
C GLN A 182 -10.56 2.32 6.59
N MET A 183 -10.00 1.60 5.61
CA MET A 183 -8.60 1.65 5.19
C MET A 183 -8.17 3.06 4.78
N ALA A 184 -9.02 3.82 4.07
CA ALA A 184 -8.70 5.20 3.69
C ALA A 184 -8.47 6.10 4.91
N SER A 185 -9.30 5.94 5.95
CA SER A 185 -9.11 6.69 7.20
C SER A 185 -7.92 6.19 8.02
N GLN A 186 -7.64 4.88 8.00
CA GLN A 186 -6.46 4.31 8.65
C GLN A 186 -5.16 4.81 8.00
N ILE A 187 -5.11 4.84 6.67
CA ILE A 187 -3.97 5.39 5.92
C ILE A 187 -3.79 6.87 6.24
N LYS A 188 -4.88 7.66 6.21
CA LYS A 188 -4.80 9.07 6.60
C LYS A 188 -4.26 9.25 8.03
N GLY A 189 -4.77 8.46 8.98
CA GLY A 189 -4.30 8.48 10.37
C GLY A 189 -2.81 8.13 10.49
N GLY A 190 -2.33 7.14 9.73
CA GLY A 190 -0.92 6.77 9.69
C GLY A 190 -0.03 7.88 9.10
N PHE A 191 -0.49 8.57 8.05
CA PHE A 191 0.21 9.77 7.55
C PHE A 191 0.21 10.92 8.57
N ASP A 192 -0.91 11.17 9.25
CA ASP A 192 -0.99 12.19 10.30
C ASP A 192 -0.02 11.86 11.46
N GLU A 193 0.08 10.59 11.85
CA GLU A 193 1.02 10.10 12.87
C GLU A 193 2.48 10.29 12.44
N MET A 194 2.83 9.92 11.20
CA MET A 194 4.17 10.14 10.65
C MET A 194 4.52 11.63 10.61
N GLN A 195 3.60 12.51 10.21
CA GLN A 195 3.85 13.95 10.20
C GLN A 195 4.09 14.51 11.60
N ALA A 196 3.27 14.09 12.58
CA ALA A 196 3.44 14.49 13.97
C ALA A 196 4.77 13.97 14.56
N ALA A 197 5.18 12.76 14.17
CA ALA A 197 6.44 12.15 14.57
C ALA A 197 7.64 12.93 14.03
N ILE A 198 7.61 13.36 12.76
CA ILE A 198 8.63 14.24 12.15
C ILE A 198 8.76 15.56 12.92
N ASP A 199 7.64 16.18 13.28
CA ASP A 199 7.66 17.46 14.01
C ASP A 199 8.22 17.32 15.42
N LYS A 200 7.91 16.19 16.09
CA LYS A 200 8.37 15.84 17.45
C LYS A 200 9.75 15.18 17.50
N ASP A 201 10.37 14.90 16.36
CA ASP A 201 11.61 14.13 16.26
C ASP A 201 11.53 12.73 16.89
N ASP A 202 10.37 12.07 16.73
CA ASP A 202 10.10 10.71 17.25
C ASP A 202 10.22 9.67 16.14
N LYS A 203 11.43 9.14 15.94
CA LYS A 203 11.70 8.17 14.87
C LYS A 203 10.92 6.86 15.04
N LEU A 204 10.67 6.43 16.27
CA LEU A 204 9.92 5.20 16.51
C LEU A 204 8.44 5.39 16.14
N ALA A 205 7.82 6.51 16.52
CA ALA A 205 6.45 6.81 16.11
C ALA A 205 6.32 6.91 14.58
N PHE A 206 7.31 7.51 13.90
CA PHE A 206 7.35 7.53 12.44
C PHE A 206 7.39 6.11 11.87
N ALA A 207 8.30 5.26 12.38
CA ALA A 207 8.43 3.89 11.92
C ALA A 207 7.14 3.08 12.13
N LEU A 208 6.43 3.29 13.24
CA LEU A 208 5.14 2.63 13.51
C LEU A 208 4.03 3.12 12.56
N GLY A 209 3.89 4.45 12.39
CA GLY A 209 2.91 5.04 11.48
C GLY A 209 3.12 4.61 10.02
N LYS A 210 4.39 4.51 9.59
CA LYS A 210 4.78 3.94 8.29
C LYS A 210 4.25 2.53 8.09
N GLN A 211 4.36 1.66 9.09
CA GLN A 211 3.86 0.29 8.97
C GLN A 211 2.34 0.24 8.82
N VAL A 212 1.61 1.10 9.53
CA VAL A 212 0.16 1.21 9.39
C VAL A 212 -0.22 1.58 7.96
N VAL A 213 0.41 2.59 7.36
CA VAL A 213 0.16 2.98 5.96
C VAL A 213 0.52 1.84 5.01
N ASP A 214 1.74 1.31 5.13
CA ASP A 214 2.30 0.28 4.26
C ASP A 214 1.41 -0.97 4.19
N LYS A 215 1.06 -1.53 5.35
CA LYS A 215 0.30 -2.78 5.43
C LYS A 215 -1.18 -2.58 5.15
N THR A 216 -1.72 -1.37 5.37
CA THR A 216 -3.11 -1.07 4.95
C THR A 216 -3.23 -0.98 3.42
N ILE A 217 -2.20 -0.47 2.73
CA ILE A 217 -2.15 -0.53 1.27
C ILE A 217 -1.96 -1.98 0.79
N MET A 218 -1.12 -2.78 1.45
CA MET A 218 -1.04 -4.23 1.16
C MET A 218 -2.38 -4.94 1.36
N LYS A 219 -3.14 -4.59 2.41
CA LYS A 219 -4.50 -5.10 2.64
C LYS A 219 -5.41 -4.75 1.46
N THR A 220 -5.30 -3.55 0.91
CA THR A 220 -6.05 -3.15 -0.29
C THR A 220 -5.77 -4.08 -1.46
N PHE A 221 -4.50 -4.43 -1.71
CA PHE A 221 -4.12 -5.37 -2.78
C PHE A 221 -4.55 -6.81 -2.49
N TYR A 222 -4.49 -7.25 -1.23
CA TYR A 222 -5.03 -8.54 -0.82
C TYR A 222 -6.54 -8.63 -1.05
N LEU A 223 -7.31 -7.66 -0.55
CA LEU A 223 -8.76 -7.59 -0.75
C LEU A 223 -9.13 -7.44 -2.23
N ALA A 224 -8.25 -6.87 -3.04
CA ALA A 224 -8.44 -6.87 -4.49
C ALA A 224 -8.26 -8.26 -5.10
N THR A 225 -7.31 -9.05 -4.60
CA THR A 225 -6.90 -10.32 -5.22
C THR A 225 -7.60 -11.53 -4.63
N GLY A 226 -7.32 -11.86 -3.38
CA GLY A 226 -7.72 -13.10 -2.72
C GLY A 226 -8.84 -12.98 -1.68
N GLY A 227 -9.16 -11.78 -1.22
CA GLY A 227 -10.18 -11.59 -0.18
C GLY A 227 -11.57 -12.02 -0.65
N VAL A 228 -12.28 -12.83 0.12
CA VAL A 228 -13.63 -13.30 -0.24
C VAL A 228 -14.70 -12.31 0.28
N PRO A 229 -15.78 -12.01 -0.47
CA PRO A 229 -16.14 -12.57 -1.79
C PRO A 229 -15.80 -11.67 -2.99
N HIS A 230 -15.15 -10.51 -2.78
CA HIS A 230 -15.00 -9.48 -3.83
C HIS A 230 -13.62 -9.45 -4.52
N GLY A 231 -12.74 -10.38 -4.19
CA GLY A 231 -11.42 -10.53 -4.80
C GLY A 231 -11.47 -11.10 -6.21
N TYR A 232 -10.47 -10.79 -7.03
CA TYR A 232 -10.36 -11.27 -8.41
C TYR A 232 -10.29 -12.78 -8.53
N ALA A 233 -9.78 -13.49 -7.51
CA ALA A 233 -9.84 -14.95 -7.47
C ALA A 233 -11.28 -15.47 -7.60
N THR A 234 -12.21 -14.89 -6.84
CA THR A 234 -13.64 -15.21 -6.91
C THR A 234 -14.26 -14.68 -8.20
N LYS A 235 -14.01 -13.41 -8.54
CA LYS A 235 -14.67 -12.77 -9.68
C LYS A 235 -14.34 -13.44 -11.02
N MET A 236 -13.08 -13.82 -11.26
CA MET A 236 -12.72 -14.47 -12.52
C MET A 236 -13.39 -15.83 -12.68
N VAL A 237 -13.50 -16.61 -11.59
CA VAL A 237 -14.18 -17.91 -11.59
C VAL A 237 -15.69 -17.75 -11.80
N GLU A 238 -16.31 -16.75 -11.16
CA GLU A 238 -17.74 -16.45 -11.38
C GLU A 238 -18.01 -15.98 -12.82
N ALA A 239 -17.16 -15.10 -13.37
CA ALA A 239 -17.28 -14.64 -14.75
C ALA A 239 -17.09 -15.80 -15.74
N ALA A 240 -16.20 -16.76 -15.49
CA ALA A 240 -15.95 -17.89 -16.39
C ALA A 240 -17.17 -18.79 -16.61
N LYS A 241 -18.19 -18.69 -15.75
CA LYS A 241 -19.47 -19.43 -15.91
C LYS A 241 -20.32 -18.88 -17.05
N THR A 242 -20.15 -17.61 -17.43
CA THR A 242 -21.04 -16.92 -18.37
C THR A 242 -20.31 -16.14 -19.46
N ASP A 243 -19.10 -15.65 -19.20
CA ASP A 243 -18.32 -14.83 -20.12
C ASP A 243 -16.81 -15.06 -19.93
N GLU A 244 -16.23 -15.87 -20.82
CA GLU A 244 -14.80 -16.17 -20.84
C GLU A 244 -13.92 -14.94 -21.09
N LYS A 245 -14.42 -13.95 -21.84
CA LYS A 245 -13.69 -12.70 -22.08
C LYS A 245 -13.60 -11.89 -20.79
N THR A 246 -14.72 -11.72 -20.09
CA THR A 246 -14.72 -11.03 -18.78
C THR A 246 -13.85 -11.78 -17.78
N ALA A 247 -13.90 -13.11 -17.74
CA ALA A 247 -13.04 -13.92 -16.87
C ALA A 247 -11.54 -13.66 -17.11
N LYS A 248 -11.12 -13.53 -18.37
CA LYS A 248 -9.73 -13.22 -18.71
C LYS A 248 -9.30 -11.81 -18.31
N ILE A 249 -10.21 -10.82 -18.41
CA ILE A 249 -9.95 -9.46 -17.93
C ILE A 249 -9.78 -9.44 -16.41
N GLU A 250 -10.67 -10.13 -15.68
CA GLU A 250 -10.62 -10.26 -14.22
C GLU A 250 -9.36 -11.03 -13.76
N GLN A 251 -8.95 -12.07 -14.50
CA GLN A 251 -7.70 -12.79 -14.26
C GLN A 251 -6.47 -11.88 -14.40
N ALA A 252 -6.42 -11.05 -15.45
CA ALA A 252 -5.33 -10.09 -15.64
C ALA A 252 -5.26 -9.03 -14.55
N GLU A 253 -6.42 -8.52 -14.10
CA GLU A 253 -6.48 -7.57 -12.99
C GLU A 253 -6.02 -8.21 -11.67
N GLY A 254 -6.43 -9.46 -11.41
CA GLY A 254 -5.98 -10.25 -10.27
C GLY A 254 -4.47 -10.53 -10.28
N TRP A 255 -3.92 -10.94 -11.43
CA TRP A 255 -2.49 -11.17 -11.61
C TRP A 255 -1.67 -9.91 -11.29
N ALA A 256 -2.08 -8.77 -11.84
CA ALA A 256 -1.34 -7.53 -11.71
C ALA A 256 -1.38 -6.96 -10.30
N PHE A 257 -2.52 -7.02 -9.60
CA PHE A 257 -2.58 -6.67 -8.18
C PHE A 257 -1.76 -7.62 -7.31
N TYR A 258 -1.74 -8.92 -7.65
CA TYR A 258 -1.00 -9.90 -6.87
C TYR A 258 0.52 -9.63 -6.87
N GLN A 259 1.04 -9.04 -7.95
CA GLN A 259 2.44 -8.63 -8.03
C GLN A 259 2.87 -7.68 -6.88
N ALA A 260 1.96 -6.90 -6.31
CA ALA A 260 2.28 -5.97 -5.22
C ALA A 260 2.52 -6.66 -3.86
N ILE A 261 2.01 -7.88 -3.69
CA ILE A 261 2.08 -8.64 -2.44
C ILE A 261 2.83 -9.98 -2.59
N TYR A 262 3.08 -10.44 -3.83
CA TYR A 262 3.84 -11.65 -4.13
C TYR A 262 5.19 -11.71 -3.39
N PRO A 263 6.08 -10.69 -3.44
CA PRO A 263 7.39 -10.78 -2.80
C PRO A 263 7.32 -11.03 -1.28
N TYR A 264 6.28 -10.51 -0.63
CA TYR A 264 6.07 -10.64 0.82
C TYR A 264 5.70 -12.05 1.20
N ILE A 265 4.75 -12.64 0.48
CA ILE A 265 4.33 -14.02 0.70
C ILE A 265 5.46 -14.97 0.30
N LYS A 266 6.15 -14.70 -0.84
CA LYS A 266 7.24 -15.52 -1.36
C LYS A 266 8.39 -15.70 -0.37
N LYS A 267 8.71 -14.67 0.41
CA LYS A 267 9.78 -14.70 1.43
C LYS A 267 9.50 -15.73 2.55
N ALA A 268 8.25 -15.85 3.00
CA ALA A 268 7.88 -16.70 4.15
C ALA A 268 7.19 -18.01 3.74
N ALA A 269 6.53 -18.02 2.59
CA ALA A 269 5.64 -19.09 2.14
C ALA A 269 5.77 -19.27 0.61
N PRO A 270 6.93 -19.74 0.12
CA PRO A 270 7.22 -19.76 -1.31
C PRO A 270 6.28 -20.63 -2.14
N GLU A 271 5.84 -21.76 -1.58
CA GLU A 271 4.90 -22.67 -2.24
C GLU A 271 3.51 -22.04 -2.38
N ASP A 272 3.01 -21.40 -1.31
CA ASP A 272 1.72 -20.69 -1.34
C ASP A 272 1.77 -19.52 -2.32
N ALA A 273 2.88 -18.78 -2.35
CA ALA A 273 3.06 -17.66 -3.26
C ALA A 273 3.06 -18.09 -4.74
N ASP A 274 3.83 -19.12 -5.07
CA ASP A 274 3.91 -19.62 -6.45
C ASP A 274 2.61 -20.30 -6.89
N PHE A 275 1.92 -20.97 -5.95
CA PHE A 275 0.60 -21.52 -6.20
C PHE A 275 -0.38 -20.43 -6.61
N ILE A 276 -0.48 -19.34 -5.83
CA ILE A 276 -1.36 -18.21 -6.15
C ILE A 276 -0.98 -17.58 -7.49
N LEU A 277 0.33 -17.34 -7.72
CA LEU A 277 0.82 -16.77 -8.98
C LEU A 277 0.35 -17.59 -10.18
N LYS A 278 0.47 -18.92 -10.10
CA LYS A 278 0.07 -19.85 -11.14
C LYS A 278 -1.44 -19.79 -11.43
N GLN A 279 -2.29 -19.60 -10.42
CA GLN A 279 -3.73 -19.49 -10.64
C GLN A 279 -4.11 -18.25 -11.45
N PHE A 280 -3.36 -17.16 -11.29
CA PHE A 280 -3.59 -15.91 -12.02
C PHE A 280 -2.81 -15.79 -13.34
N ASP A 281 -1.90 -16.71 -13.66
CA ASP A 281 -1.18 -16.69 -14.94
C ASP A 281 -2.18 -16.63 -16.11
N LEU A 282 -1.97 -15.70 -17.05
CA LEU A 282 -2.87 -15.48 -18.17
C LEU A 282 -3.05 -16.73 -19.07
N LYS A 283 -2.10 -17.68 -19.01
CA LYS A 283 -2.17 -18.97 -19.70
C LYS A 283 -2.99 -20.01 -18.96
N THR A 284 -3.24 -19.84 -17.67
CA THR A 284 -4.10 -20.74 -16.89
C THR A 284 -5.54 -20.61 -17.35
N ASP A 285 -6.20 -21.76 -17.60
CA ASP A 285 -7.63 -21.80 -17.86
C ASP A 285 -8.39 -21.47 -16.57
N VAL A 286 -9.13 -20.36 -16.59
CA VAL A 286 -9.88 -19.86 -15.43
C VAL A 286 -10.90 -20.88 -14.93
N LYS A 287 -11.43 -21.74 -15.80
CA LYS A 287 -12.38 -22.82 -15.42
C LYS A 287 -11.75 -23.88 -14.52
N THR A 288 -10.42 -23.95 -14.48
CA THR A 288 -9.67 -24.89 -13.63
C THR A 288 -9.25 -24.28 -12.29
N VAL A 289 -9.44 -22.97 -12.10
CA VAL A 289 -9.03 -22.29 -10.87
C VAL A 289 -10.03 -22.53 -9.76
N ASP A 290 -9.51 -22.92 -8.59
CA ASP A 290 -10.27 -22.97 -7.34
C ASP A 290 -10.03 -21.67 -6.54
N ALA A 291 -11.02 -20.78 -6.57
CA ALA A 291 -10.97 -19.52 -5.83
C ALA A 291 -10.84 -19.70 -4.31
N LYS A 292 -11.42 -20.77 -3.76
CA LYS A 292 -11.30 -21.08 -2.33
C LYS A 292 -9.88 -21.52 -1.99
N ALA A 293 -9.28 -22.38 -2.81
CA ALA A 293 -7.89 -22.80 -2.63
C ALA A 293 -6.91 -21.61 -2.73
N VAL A 294 -7.18 -20.65 -3.62
CA VAL A 294 -6.40 -19.39 -3.70
C VAL A 294 -6.52 -18.59 -2.40
N ASN A 295 -7.73 -18.36 -1.90
CA ASN A 295 -7.95 -17.64 -0.64
C ASN A 295 -7.26 -18.35 0.54
N GLN A 296 -7.39 -19.67 0.63
CA GLN A 296 -6.72 -20.48 1.65
C GLN A 296 -5.19 -20.36 1.57
N ALA A 297 -4.61 -20.34 0.36
CA ALA A 297 -3.18 -20.09 0.19
C ALA A 297 -2.75 -18.69 0.67
N PHE A 298 -3.58 -17.66 0.49
CA PHE A 298 -3.32 -16.34 1.09
C PHE A 298 -3.36 -16.38 2.61
N VAL A 299 -4.36 -17.05 3.21
CA VAL A 299 -4.47 -17.19 4.67
C VAL A 299 -3.22 -17.89 5.24
N ARG A 300 -2.78 -18.99 4.63
CA ARG A 300 -1.54 -19.68 5.02
C ARG A 300 -0.33 -18.79 4.84
N GLY A 301 -0.23 -18.12 3.69
CA GLY A 301 0.88 -17.24 3.34
C GLY A 301 1.08 -16.10 4.33
N PHE A 302 0.05 -15.29 4.56
CA PHE A 302 0.13 -14.17 5.50
C PHE A 302 0.23 -14.62 6.97
N SER A 303 -0.34 -15.76 7.36
CA SER A 303 -0.11 -16.32 8.70
C SER A 303 1.37 -16.69 8.92
N LYS A 304 2.03 -17.28 7.91
CA LYS A 304 3.48 -17.57 7.96
C LYS A 304 4.32 -16.30 7.98
N VAL A 305 3.93 -15.25 7.26
CA VAL A 305 4.57 -13.93 7.35
C VAL A 305 4.45 -13.39 8.77
N ALA A 306 3.25 -13.37 9.35
CA ALA A 306 3.02 -12.89 10.72
C ALA A 306 3.85 -13.66 11.77
N LEU A 307 3.98 -15.00 11.63
CA LEU A 307 4.86 -15.81 12.47
C LEU A 307 6.33 -15.35 12.39
N GLY A 308 6.81 -15.06 11.17
CA GLY A 308 8.15 -14.52 10.94
C GLY A 308 8.37 -13.18 11.65
N GLU A 309 7.40 -12.27 11.57
CA GLU A 309 7.48 -10.97 12.23
C GLU A 309 7.49 -11.07 13.76
N TYR A 310 6.70 -11.98 14.35
CA TYR A 310 6.73 -12.19 15.80
C TYR A 310 8.04 -12.80 16.29
N LYS A 311 8.63 -13.70 15.50
CA LYS A 311 9.99 -14.21 15.77
C LYS A 311 11.01 -13.08 15.74
N GLU A 312 10.97 -12.23 14.72
CA GLU A 312 11.88 -11.09 14.60
C GLU A 312 11.69 -10.08 15.74
N SER A 313 10.46 -9.87 16.19
CA SER A 313 10.15 -9.06 17.38
C SER A 313 10.79 -9.61 18.65
N GLN A 314 10.70 -10.93 18.87
CA GLN A 314 11.32 -11.58 20.01
C GLN A 314 12.85 -11.44 19.98
N GLU A 315 13.47 -11.65 18.81
CA GLU A 315 14.92 -11.50 18.60
C GLU A 315 15.41 -10.06 18.82
N ASN A 316 14.52 -9.08 18.63
CA ASN A 316 14.80 -7.66 18.80
C ASN A 316 14.16 -7.04 20.05
N PHE A 317 13.79 -7.86 21.03
CA PHE A 317 13.16 -7.38 22.25
C PHE A 317 14.02 -6.30 22.95
N GLY A 318 13.38 -5.21 23.39
CA GLY A 318 14.03 -4.08 24.04
C GLY A 318 14.72 -3.08 23.10
N LYS A 319 14.78 -3.38 21.80
CA LYS A 319 15.24 -2.47 20.72
C LYS A 319 14.03 -1.89 19.99
N ASP A 320 14.20 -0.76 19.30
CA ASP A 320 13.13 -0.10 18.52
C ASP A 320 12.55 -1.02 17.43
N LYS A 321 13.36 -1.93 16.90
CA LYS A 321 12.93 -2.92 15.92
C LYS A 321 11.90 -3.92 16.47
N GLY A 322 11.94 -4.24 17.76
CA GLY A 322 10.99 -5.15 18.40
C GLY A 322 9.54 -4.69 18.21
N PRO A 323 9.14 -3.51 18.73
CA PRO A 323 7.80 -2.96 18.54
C PRO A 323 7.37 -2.83 17.08
N ILE A 324 8.30 -2.53 16.15
CA ILE A 324 8.01 -2.41 14.72
C ILE A 324 7.54 -3.77 14.17
N THR A 325 8.33 -4.82 14.36
CA THR A 325 8.00 -6.17 13.88
C THR A 325 6.81 -6.80 14.63
N ALA A 326 6.62 -6.46 15.92
CA ALA A 326 5.40 -6.84 16.65
C ALA A 326 4.13 -6.23 16.01
N LEU A 327 4.22 -4.97 15.58
CA LEU A 327 3.13 -4.29 14.86
C LEU A 327 2.94 -4.89 13.47
N GLU A 328 4.02 -5.18 12.74
CA GLU A 328 3.93 -5.84 11.42
C GLU A 328 3.21 -7.19 11.52
N GLY A 329 3.53 -8.03 12.51
CA GLY A 329 2.82 -9.29 12.76
C GLY A 329 1.31 -9.09 12.98
N ALA A 330 0.93 -8.10 13.79
CA ALA A 330 -0.48 -7.75 14.02
C ALA A 330 -1.18 -7.23 12.76
N LEU A 331 -0.47 -6.44 11.94
CA LEU A 331 -1.01 -5.90 10.69
C LEU A 331 -1.16 -6.98 9.61
N PHE A 332 -0.27 -7.98 9.56
CA PHE A 332 -0.43 -9.12 8.66
C PHE A 332 -1.61 -10.01 9.04
N ILE A 333 -1.90 -10.18 10.34
CA ILE A 333 -3.17 -10.77 10.79
C ILE A 333 -4.35 -9.91 10.31
N ASN A 334 -4.26 -8.58 10.45
CA ASN A 334 -5.33 -7.69 10.02
C ASN A 334 -5.60 -7.72 8.51
N ILE A 335 -4.57 -7.96 7.68
CA ILE A 335 -4.73 -8.09 6.22
C ILE A 335 -5.77 -9.18 5.90
N ILE A 336 -5.69 -10.33 6.56
CA ILE A 336 -6.53 -11.51 6.30
C ILE A 336 -7.66 -11.71 7.32
N GLU A 337 -7.95 -10.72 8.18
CA GLU A 337 -8.85 -10.87 9.33
C GLU A 337 -10.24 -11.42 8.96
N ASN A 338 -10.81 -10.94 7.86
CA ASN A 338 -12.15 -11.38 7.44
C ASN A 338 -12.16 -12.88 7.08
N ASP A 339 -11.12 -13.35 6.41
CA ASP A 339 -11.00 -14.75 6.01
C ASP A 339 -10.57 -15.65 7.17
N LEU A 340 -9.83 -15.10 8.15
CA LEU A 340 -9.58 -15.78 9.42
C LEU A 340 -10.88 -16.07 10.18
N LYS A 341 -11.89 -15.19 10.12
CA LYS A 341 -13.21 -15.48 10.73
C LYS A 341 -13.88 -16.70 10.12
N SER A 342 -13.69 -16.92 8.81
CA SER A 342 -14.20 -18.12 8.13
C SER A 342 -13.40 -19.38 8.45
N VAL A 343 -12.09 -19.25 8.69
CA VAL A 343 -11.18 -20.38 8.94
C VAL A 343 -11.16 -20.81 10.41
N LEU A 344 -11.10 -19.86 11.33
CA LEU A 344 -11.00 -20.08 12.79
C LEU A 344 -12.33 -19.89 13.53
N GLY A 345 -13.26 -19.13 12.95
CA GLY A 345 -14.42 -18.59 13.65
C GLY A 345 -14.15 -17.20 14.23
N GLU A 346 -15.23 -16.45 14.43
CA GLU A 346 -15.18 -15.05 14.88
C GLU A 346 -14.52 -14.88 16.24
N GLN A 347 -14.89 -15.71 17.22
CA GLN A 347 -14.35 -15.63 18.59
C GLN A 347 -12.83 -15.85 18.62
N GLN A 348 -12.32 -16.86 17.91
CA GLN A 348 -10.89 -17.16 17.86
C GLN A 348 -10.11 -16.08 17.11
N THR A 349 -10.71 -15.48 16.08
CA THR A 349 -10.10 -14.36 15.36
C THR A 349 -10.01 -13.12 16.25
N VAL A 350 -11.07 -12.81 17.00
CA VAL A 350 -11.07 -11.69 17.98
C VAL A 350 -10.01 -11.92 19.06
N GLU A 351 -9.89 -13.14 19.58
CA GLU A 351 -8.86 -13.49 20.56
C GLU A 351 -7.45 -13.36 19.98
N LEU A 352 -7.19 -13.86 18.77
CA LEU A 352 -5.92 -13.68 18.08
C LEU A 352 -5.54 -12.20 17.93
N THR A 353 -6.45 -11.36 17.44
CA THR A 353 -6.20 -9.91 17.29
C THR A 353 -5.96 -9.23 18.64
N LYS A 354 -6.69 -9.62 19.69
CA LYS A 354 -6.49 -9.08 21.04
C LYS A 354 -5.13 -9.48 21.62
N THR A 355 -4.73 -10.73 21.43
CA THR A 355 -3.42 -11.24 21.86
C THR A 355 -2.30 -10.54 21.09
N ALA A 356 -2.49 -10.28 19.80
CA ALA A 356 -1.53 -9.55 18.96
C ALA A 356 -1.31 -8.12 19.46
N GLN A 357 -2.40 -7.42 19.77
CA GLN A 357 -2.33 -6.09 20.37
C GLN A 357 -1.66 -6.12 21.75
N SER A 358 -2.03 -7.08 22.60
CA SER A 358 -1.46 -7.22 23.94
C SER A 358 0.05 -7.51 23.89
N TYR A 359 0.49 -8.30 22.92
CA TYR A 359 1.90 -8.58 22.69
C TYR A 359 2.65 -7.31 22.25
N LEU A 360 2.10 -6.57 21.29
CA LEU A 360 2.66 -5.28 20.87
C LEU A 360 2.80 -4.31 22.05
N ASP A 361 1.77 -4.19 22.89
CA ASP A 361 1.78 -3.32 24.07
C ASP A 361 2.84 -3.76 25.09
N ALA A 362 3.00 -5.07 25.31
CA ALA A 362 4.05 -5.61 26.18
C ALA A 362 5.45 -5.33 25.63
N VAL A 363 5.67 -5.48 24.32
CA VAL A 363 6.96 -5.18 23.67
C VAL A 363 7.27 -3.68 23.74
N LYS A 364 6.30 -2.80 23.45
CA LYS A 364 6.44 -1.34 23.60
C LYS A 364 6.78 -0.94 25.04
N ALA A 365 6.13 -1.57 26.02
CA ALA A 365 6.36 -1.34 27.44
C ALA A 365 7.61 -2.08 27.99
N LYS A 366 8.36 -2.80 27.15
CA LYS A 366 9.53 -3.62 27.52
C LYS A 366 9.23 -4.64 28.62
N LYS A 367 8.01 -5.15 28.70
CA LYS A 367 7.57 -6.20 29.63
C LYS A 367 7.81 -7.59 29.06
N LYS A 368 9.05 -8.09 29.21
CA LYS A 368 9.49 -9.34 28.57
C LYS A 368 8.64 -10.55 29.00
N GLU A 369 8.38 -10.69 30.29
CA GLU A 369 7.61 -11.83 30.81
C GLU A 369 6.18 -11.89 30.27
N ASP A 370 5.54 -10.73 30.07
CA ASP A 370 4.19 -10.66 29.48
C ASP A 370 4.24 -11.03 28.00
N ALA A 371 5.21 -10.49 27.26
CA ALA A 371 5.41 -10.81 25.84
C ALA A 371 5.71 -12.31 25.63
N ASP A 372 6.58 -12.90 26.45
CA ASP A 372 6.96 -14.32 26.37
C ASP A 372 5.77 -15.25 26.70
N LYS A 373 4.80 -14.82 27.52
CA LYS A 373 3.55 -15.58 27.79
C LYS A 373 2.55 -15.54 26.63
N LEU A 374 2.54 -14.44 25.88
CA LEU A 374 1.58 -14.21 24.78
C LEU A 374 2.06 -14.85 23.48
N LEU A 375 3.37 -14.92 23.25
CA LEU A 375 3.95 -15.41 22.00
C LEU A 375 3.50 -16.84 21.63
N PRO A 376 3.53 -17.85 22.53
CA PRO A 376 3.06 -19.19 22.20
C PRO A 376 1.56 -19.24 21.84
N GLN A 377 0.76 -18.31 22.36
CA GLN A 377 -0.68 -18.21 22.03
C GLN A 377 -0.88 -17.70 20.61
N LEU A 378 -0.09 -16.70 20.20
CA LEU A 378 -0.06 -16.19 18.83
C LEU A 378 0.38 -17.29 17.86
N GLU A 379 1.48 -17.96 18.17
CA GLU A 379 2.01 -19.05 17.34
C GLU A 379 1.00 -20.18 17.21
N GLY A 380 0.37 -20.60 18.31
CA GLY A 380 -0.65 -21.64 18.30
C GLY A 380 -1.86 -21.28 17.46
N ALA A 381 -2.38 -20.05 17.58
CA ALA A 381 -3.52 -19.59 16.80
C ALA A 381 -3.20 -19.44 15.30
N LEU A 382 -2.03 -18.91 14.96
CA LEU A 382 -1.58 -18.78 13.56
C LEU A 382 -1.33 -20.15 12.92
N ASN A 383 -0.68 -21.08 13.63
CA ASN A 383 -0.51 -22.45 13.13
C ASN A 383 -1.86 -23.15 12.94
N LYS A 384 -2.82 -22.94 13.86
CA LYS A 384 -4.18 -23.44 13.68
C LYS A 384 -4.85 -22.87 12.42
N ALA A 385 -4.66 -21.58 12.13
CA ALA A 385 -5.17 -20.97 10.90
C ALA A 385 -4.54 -21.61 9.66
N ILE A 386 -3.24 -21.88 9.68
CA ILE A 386 -2.52 -22.55 8.60
C ILE A 386 -3.08 -23.96 8.37
N GLU A 387 -3.29 -24.73 9.43
CA GLU A 387 -3.84 -26.09 9.34
C GLU A 387 -5.30 -26.11 8.87
N ALA A 388 -6.15 -25.21 9.37
CA ALA A 388 -7.55 -25.11 8.97
C ALA A 388 -7.73 -24.57 7.53
N ALA A 389 -6.70 -23.92 6.98
CA ALA A 389 -6.64 -23.48 5.60
C ALA A 389 -5.92 -24.46 4.67
N LYS A 390 -5.66 -25.71 5.05
CA LYS A 390 -5.29 -26.79 4.11
C LYS A 390 -6.51 -27.29 3.36
#